data_AF-A0A2E5HHJ4-F1
#
_entry.id   AF-A0A2E5HHJ4-F1
#
_cell.length_a   1.000
_cell.length_b   1.000
_cell.length_c   1.000
_cell.angle_alpha   90.00
_cell.angle_beta   90.00
_cell.angle_gamma   90.00
#
_symmetry.space_group_name_H-M   'P 1'
#
loop_
_entity.id
_entity.type
_entity.pdbx_description
1 polymer ?
#
loop_
_entity_poly.entity_id
_entity_poly.type
_entity_poly.pdbx_seq_one_letter_code
_entity_poly.pdbx_strand_id
1 'polypeptide(L)'
;MLDRLVEPTRDYLEKHTDLEPLSVLIAHILRDNSDFRPELTDILGNDPLLRAGRAYLGLLLENDRLPRGEQLTLEELTLPRGLLIDFFSGEVNIQGRAQEVLSLVERKFSQRAFKQATILLQLFETDQSTRMQNERKLFYEDMIQRLGIRRRHPLAEDDIKQVHDHFKAIDDALKNTGAFITPEEPESITTLAEAMKDPSYARELRPPEPLLASEGDDTLDFSMEMIEPSTVIQGLRDPFLPLTRSFDWLAARHQINFCVLVRHPAELQLWSTINNLGTTTEGNELTLFVPPSRWRSPADYTELPLLHLLSFHLSAESMRDYIHALTRACYFILLAVGDTGLEAYLDTYFAWLNATLGIDGTRFVDRLHRDSTLGEQTLGDTIDSIFQEYFEEPLMARHAALTDQDIQTAIKAFVHQMRTANYSEIAPGHYDLGSIILDNLLGIEYPSPEFAFKIHRIV
;
A
#
# COMPACT_ATOMS: atom_id res chain seq x y z
N MET A 1 4.00 -15.31 -3.05
CA MET A 1 5.31 -15.99 -3.23
C MET A 1 6.04 -16.06 -1.90
N LEU A 2 6.25 -14.92 -1.22
CA LEU A 2 6.97 -14.82 0.04
C LEU A 2 6.41 -15.71 1.17
N ASP A 3 5.08 -15.88 1.25
CA ASP A 3 4.45 -16.69 2.31
C ASP A 3 4.92 -18.16 2.32
N ARG A 4 5.39 -18.69 1.18
CA ARG A 4 5.94 -20.06 1.09
C ARG A 4 7.36 -20.17 1.67
N LEU A 5 8.03 -19.04 1.91
CA LEU A 5 9.41 -18.97 2.38
C LEU A 5 9.51 -18.81 3.90
N VAL A 6 8.39 -18.63 4.59
CA VAL A 6 8.30 -18.51 6.05
C VAL A 6 8.98 -19.70 6.73
N GLU A 7 8.47 -20.92 6.47
CA GLU A 7 8.96 -22.14 7.12
C GLU A 7 10.44 -22.42 6.77
N PRO A 8 10.87 -22.38 5.49
CA PRO A 8 12.29 -22.53 5.14
C PRO A 8 13.23 -21.54 5.85
N THR A 9 12.85 -20.26 5.92
CA THR A 9 13.64 -19.22 6.57
C THR A 9 13.73 -19.46 8.08
N ARG A 10 12.60 -19.81 8.72
CA ARG A 10 12.55 -20.13 10.15
C ARG A 10 13.43 -21.33 10.49
N ASP A 11 13.25 -22.44 9.77
CA ASP A 11 13.97 -23.70 10.00
C ASP A 11 15.50 -23.57 9.83
N TYR A 12 15.94 -22.63 8.99
CA TYR A 12 17.36 -22.33 8.80
C TYR A 12 17.90 -21.48 9.95
N LEU A 13 17.20 -20.42 10.34
CA LEU A 13 17.60 -19.52 11.44
C LEU A 13 17.63 -20.24 12.80
N GLU A 14 16.73 -21.19 13.05
CA GLU A 14 16.76 -22.02 14.26
C GLU A 14 18.07 -22.80 14.42
N LYS A 15 18.74 -23.14 13.31
CA LYS A 15 20.03 -23.84 13.30
C LYS A 15 21.23 -22.89 13.25
N HIS A 16 21.01 -21.64 12.88
CA HIS A 16 22.02 -20.63 12.57
C HIS A 16 21.59 -19.26 13.12
N THR A 17 21.46 -19.16 14.45
CA THR A 17 20.92 -17.99 15.14
C THR A 17 21.83 -16.75 15.06
N ASP A 18 23.05 -16.91 14.56
CA ASP A 18 24.03 -15.84 14.34
C ASP A 18 23.83 -15.09 13.02
N LEU A 19 22.93 -15.56 12.15
CA LEU A 19 22.69 -14.97 10.84
C LEU A 19 21.56 -13.94 10.83
N GLU A 20 21.69 -12.95 9.95
CA GLU A 20 20.68 -11.92 9.70
C GLU A 20 19.44 -12.51 8.99
N PRO A 21 18.22 -12.37 9.56
CA PRO A 21 16.99 -12.92 8.97
C PRO A 21 16.68 -12.46 7.54
N LEU A 22 16.91 -11.18 7.22
CA LEU A 22 16.66 -10.63 5.89
C LEU A 22 17.58 -11.25 4.83
N SER A 23 18.87 -11.39 5.16
CA SER A 23 19.84 -12.06 4.28
C SER A 23 19.49 -13.53 4.04
N VAL A 24 18.98 -14.24 5.07
CA VAL A 24 18.49 -15.63 4.91
C VAL A 24 17.25 -15.70 4.01
N LEU A 25 16.28 -14.79 4.18
CA LEU A 25 15.12 -14.70 3.29
C LEU A 25 15.56 -14.48 1.84
N ILE A 26 16.46 -13.52 1.59
CA ILE A 26 16.98 -13.23 0.25
C ILE A 26 17.64 -14.46 -0.36
N ALA A 27 18.44 -15.19 0.42
CA ALA A 27 19.07 -16.42 -0.04
C ALA A 27 18.03 -17.49 -0.45
N HIS A 28 16.94 -17.62 0.30
CA HIS A 28 15.84 -18.50 -0.06
C HIS A 28 15.08 -18.05 -1.32
N ILE A 29 14.82 -16.75 -1.49
CA ILE A 29 14.20 -16.19 -2.70
C ILE A 29 15.04 -16.51 -3.95
N LEU A 30 16.37 -16.34 -3.84
CA LEU A 30 17.29 -16.63 -4.93
C LEU A 30 17.36 -18.13 -5.26
N ARG A 31 17.15 -19.01 -4.27
CA ARG A 31 17.15 -20.48 -4.46
C ARG A 31 15.81 -21.05 -4.95
N ASP A 32 14.69 -20.44 -4.60
CA ASP A 32 13.35 -21.02 -4.82
C ASP A 32 13.00 -21.15 -6.31
N ASN A 33 12.80 -22.38 -6.80
CA ASN A 33 12.44 -22.70 -8.20
C ASN A 33 13.47 -22.28 -9.27
N SER A 34 14.77 -22.44 -9.02
CA SER A 34 15.81 -22.35 -10.06
C SER A 34 16.55 -23.68 -10.30
N ASP A 35 17.04 -23.85 -11.53
CA ASP A 35 18.04 -24.88 -11.88
C ASP A 35 19.39 -24.58 -11.20
N PHE A 36 19.66 -23.30 -10.96
CA PHE A 36 20.76 -22.83 -10.12
C PHE A 36 20.44 -23.07 -8.63
N ARG A 37 21.15 -24.02 -7.99
CA ARG A 37 20.97 -24.41 -6.58
C ARG A 37 22.28 -24.27 -5.76
N PRO A 38 22.85 -23.06 -5.63
CA PRO A 38 23.98 -22.85 -4.75
C PRO A 38 23.60 -23.18 -3.30
N GLU A 39 24.60 -23.50 -2.48
CA GLU A 39 24.36 -23.65 -1.04
C GLU A 39 24.02 -22.28 -0.44
N LEU A 40 23.19 -22.24 0.60
CA LEU A 40 22.78 -20.96 1.21
C LEU A 40 23.99 -20.17 1.74
N THR A 41 25.01 -20.87 2.23
CA THR A 41 26.28 -20.30 2.69
C THR A 41 27.03 -19.56 1.58
N ASP A 42 26.96 -20.04 0.34
CA ASP A 42 27.59 -19.38 -0.80
C ASP A 42 26.92 -18.04 -1.09
N ILE A 43 25.59 -17.98 -0.92
CA ILE A 43 24.82 -16.76 -1.12
C ILE A 43 25.11 -15.74 -0.03
N LEU A 44 25.03 -16.18 1.22
CA LEU A 44 25.23 -15.33 2.40
C LEU A 44 26.65 -14.74 2.46
N GLY A 45 27.64 -15.46 1.95
CA GLY A 45 29.03 -14.98 1.86
C GLY A 45 29.30 -14.00 0.71
N ASN A 46 28.33 -13.75 -0.18
CA ASN A 46 28.53 -12.97 -1.42
C ASN A 46 27.69 -11.68 -1.41
N ASP A 47 28.31 -10.58 -1.00
CA ASP A 47 27.65 -9.26 -0.92
C ASP A 47 27.04 -8.78 -2.26
N PRO A 48 27.72 -8.87 -3.41
CA PRO A 48 27.10 -8.60 -4.71
C PRO A 48 25.80 -9.39 -4.98
N LEU A 49 25.78 -10.68 -4.63
CA LEU A 49 24.60 -11.52 -4.82
C LEU A 49 23.45 -11.09 -3.89
N LEU A 50 23.76 -10.75 -2.63
CA LEU A 50 22.77 -10.22 -1.69
C LEU A 50 22.20 -8.88 -2.15
N ARG A 51 23.02 -7.96 -2.68
CA ARG A 51 22.54 -6.68 -3.23
C ARG A 51 21.56 -6.88 -4.38
N ALA A 52 21.88 -7.77 -5.31
CA ALA A 52 20.98 -8.13 -6.40
C ALA A 52 19.69 -8.80 -5.91
N GLY A 53 19.81 -9.68 -4.91
CA GLY A 53 18.66 -10.28 -4.24
C GLY A 53 17.76 -9.25 -3.55
N ARG A 54 18.34 -8.20 -2.95
CA ARG A 54 17.59 -7.04 -2.41
C ARG A 54 16.86 -6.28 -3.51
N ALA A 55 17.49 -6.04 -4.66
CA ALA A 55 16.85 -5.39 -5.80
C ALA A 55 15.64 -6.21 -6.32
N TYR A 56 15.79 -7.54 -6.41
CA TYR A 56 14.70 -8.42 -6.79
C TYR A 56 13.59 -8.49 -5.75
N LEU A 57 13.94 -8.53 -4.46
CA LEU A 57 12.96 -8.43 -3.37
C LEU A 57 12.18 -7.12 -3.49
N GLY A 58 12.85 -5.98 -3.72
CA GLY A 58 12.20 -4.69 -3.98
C GLY A 58 11.17 -4.76 -5.11
N LEU A 59 11.54 -5.38 -6.23
CA LEU A 59 10.62 -5.63 -7.35
C LEU A 59 9.40 -6.45 -6.91
N LEU A 60 9.59 -7.52 -6.14
CA LEU A 60 8.48 -8.35 -5.65
C LEU A 60 7.55 -7.57 -4.72
N LEU A 61 8.11 -6.77 -3.82
CA LEU A 61 7.36 -5.96 -2.86
C LEU A 61 6.53 -4.89 -3.57
N GLU A 62 7.13 -4.14 -4.50
CA GLU A 62 6.44 -3.13 -5.29
C GLU A 62 5.37 -3.73 -6.20
N ASN A 63 5.62 -4.92 -6.74
CA ASN A 63 4.60 -5.65 -7.49
C ASN A 63 3.42 -6.08 -6.60
N ASP A 64 3.69 -6.54 -5.37
CA ASP A 64 2.66 -6.93 -4.41
C ASP A 64 1.80 -5.75 -3.94
N ARG A 65 2.33 -4.53 -3.98
CA ARG A 65 1.61 -3.28 -3.73
C ARG A 65 0.58 -2.94 -4.82
N LEU A 66 0.68 -3.48 -6.03
CA LEU A 66 -0.31 -3.23 -7.09
C LEU A 66 -1.64 -3.97 -6.86
N PRO A 67 -2.77 -3.46 -7.38
CA PRO A 67 -4.02 -4.23 -7.48
C PRO A 67 -3.78 -5.60 -8.12
N ARG A 68 -4.48 -6.65 -7.68
CA ARG A 68 -4.26 -8.04 -8.16
C ARG A 68 -4.25 -8.16 -9.68
N GLY A 69 -5.14 -7.45 -10.38
CA GLY A 69 -5.22 -7.48 -11.85
C GLY A 69 -4.11 -6.71 -12.57
N GLU A 70 -3.35 -5.89 -11.85
CA GLU A 70 -2.27 -5.04 -12.34
C GLU A 70 -0.89 -5.54 -11.86
N GLN A 71 -0.81 -6.73 -11.27
CA GLN A 71 0.47 -7.35 -10.91
C GLN A 71 1.13 -8.01 -12.12
N LEU A 72 2.46 -8.03 -12.16
CA LEU A 72 3.24 -8.90 -13.04
C LEU A 72 2.87 -10.35 -12.78
N THR A 73 2.69 -11.10 -13.85
CA THR A 73 2.40 -12.54 -13.77
C THR A 73 3.61 -13.32 -13.27
N LEU A 74 3.39 -14.55 -12.79
CA LEU A 74 4.48 -15.42 -12.36
C LEU A 74 5.51 -15.63 -13.48
N GLU A 75 5.07 -15.82 -14.72
CA GLU A 75 5.95 -15.94 -15.88
C GLU A 75 6.79 -14.68 -16.09
N GLU A 76 6.18 -13.50 -15.98
CA GLU A 76 6.89 -12.23 -16.14
C GLU A 76 7.90 -11.98 -15.01
N LEU A 77 7.63 -12.43 -13.78
CA LEU A 77 8.55 -12.36 -12.65
C LEU A 77 9.73 -13.34 -12.78
N THR A 78 9.59 -14.43 -13.54
CA THR A 78 10.70 -15.39 -13.74
C THR A 78 11.82 -14.84 -14.62
N LEU A 79 11.52 -13.90 -15.53
CA LEU A 79 12.50 -13.27 -16.42
C LEU A 79 13.55 -12.46 -15.64
N PRO A 80 13.19 -11.46 -14.81
CA PRO A 80 14.16 -10.69 -14.04
C PRO A 80 14.92 -11.56 -13.04
N ARG A 81 14.28 -12.57 -12.45
CA ARG A 81 14.98 -13.56 -11.61
C ARG A 81 16.05 -14.33 -12.39
N GLY A 82 15.71 -14.81 -13.58
CA GLY A 82 16.63 -15.52 -14.46
C GLY A 82 17.81 -14.66 -14.89
N LEU A 83 17.57 -13.39 -15.22
CA LEU A 83 18.64 -12.43 -15.53
C LEU A 83 19.65 -12.30 -14.37
N LEU A 84 19.15 -12.18 -13.14
CA LEU A 84 20.02 -12.11 -11.96
C LEU A 84 20.85 -13.39 -11.78
N ILE A 85 20.23 -14.56 -11.90
CA ILE A 85 20.91 -15.84 -11.77
C ILE A 85 22.02 -16.00 -12.82
N ASP A 86 21.72 -15.71 -14.09
CA ASP A 86 22.68 -15.82 -15.19
C ASP A 86 23.87 -14.86 -15.00
N PHE A 87 23.61 -13.64 -14.49
CA PHE A 87 24.65 -12.65 -14.20
C PHE A 87 25.70 -13.19 -13.21
N PHE A 88 25.27 -13.85 -12.13
CA PHE A 88 26.18 -14.39 -11.12
C PHE A 88 26.75 -15.77 -11.44
N SER A 89 26.04 -16.56 -12.26
CA SER A 89 26.53 -17.86 -12.74
C SER A 89 27.63 -17.72 -13.80
N GLY A 90 27.87 -16.49 -14.28
CA GLY A 90 28.84 -16.21 -15.34
C GLY A 90 28.43 -16.80 -16.69
N GLU A 91 27.13 -16.99 -16.91
CA GLU A 91 26.64 -17.55 -18.17
C GLU A 91 26.86 -16.59 -19.34
N VAL A 92 27.08 -17.15 -20.53
CA VAL A 92 27.48 -16.38 -21.72
C VAL A 92 26.32 -15.53 -22.28
N ASN A 93 25.06 -15.84 -21.93
CA ASN A 93 23.86 -15.22 -22.53
C ASN A 93 23.16 -14.15 -21.68
N ILE A 94 23.88 -13.48 -20.77
CA ILE A 94 23.32 -12.39 -19.94
C ILE A 94 22.70 -11.29 -20.81
N GLN A 95 23.34 -10.94 -21.94
CA GLN A 95 22.82 -9.91 -22.85
C GLN A 95 21.47 -10.32 -23.47
N GLY A 96 21.29 -11.59 -23.82
CA GLY A 96 20.01 -12.09 -24.35
C GLY A 96 18.89 -11.97 -23.32
N ARG A 97 19.13 -12.39 -22.07
CA ARG A 97 18.15 -12.24 -20.99
C ARG A 97 17.85 -10.80 -20.64
N ALA A 98 18.85 -9.93 -20.63
CA ALA A 98 18.65 -8.50 -20.41
C ALA A 98 17.73 -7.92 -21.49
N GLN A 99 17.93 -8.32 -22.75
CA GLN A 99 17.08 -7.91 -23.86
C GLN A 99 15.64 -8.44 -23.73
N GLU A 100 15.43 -9.65 -23.20
CA GLU A 100 14.09 -10.18 -22.91
C GLU A 100 13.36 -9.35 -21.85
N VAL A 101 14.04 -8.98 -20.76
CA VAL A 101 13.47 -8.12 -19.72
C VAL A 101 13.18 -6.71 -20.27
N LEU A 102 14.06 -6.15 -21.09
CA LEU A 102 13.82 -4.86 -21.76
C LEU A 102 12.64 -4.95 -22.75
N SER A 103 12.50 -6.05 -23.48
CA SER A 103 11.37 -6.30 -24.37
C SER A 103 10.05 -6.41 -23.59
N LEU A 104 10.10 -6.99 -22.38
CA LEU A 104 8.97 -6.98 -21.46
C LEU A 104 8.61 -5.55 -21.04
N VAL A 105 9.60 -4.74 -20.66
CA VAL A 105 9.40 -3.32 -20.32
C VAL A 105 8.71 -2.57 -21.46
N GLU A 106 9.22 -2.69 -22.70
CA GLU A 106 8.63 -2.07 -23.90
C GLU A 106 7.19 -2.56 -24.16
N ARG A 107 6.92 -3.85 -23.92
CA ARG A 107 5.57 -4.40 -24.02
C ARG A 107 4.64 -3.80 -22.98
N LYS A 108 5.08 -3.65 -21.73
CA LYS A 108 4.29 -3.00 -20.66
C LYS A 108 4.02 -1.53 -20.96
N PHE A 109 5.00 -0.81 -21.51
CA PHE A 109 4.80 0.54 -22.05
C PHE A 109 3.71 0.58 -23.13
N SER A 110 3.78 -0.31 -24.11
CA SER A 110 2.81 -0.39 -25.21
C SER A 110 1.40 -0.73 -24.71
N GLN A 111 1.31 -1.52 -23.63
CA GLN A 111 0.08 -1.88 -22.95
C GLN A 111 -0.43 -0.80 -21.98
N ARG A 112 0.32 0.31 -21.81
CA ARG A 112 0.02 1.38 -20.84
C ARG A 112 0.01 0.92 -19.38
N ALA A 113 0.81 -0.11 -19.07
CA ALA A 113 1.05 -0.63 -17.73
C ALA A 113 2.33 0.00 -17.16
N PHE A 114 2.35 1.33 -17.02
CA PHE A 114 3.55 2.08 -16.70
C PHE A 114 4.16 1.71 -15.34
N LYS A 115 3.35 1.42 -14.32
CA LYS A 115 3.87 0.97 -13.02
C LYS A 115 4.64 -0.33 -13.12
N GLN A 116 4.12 -1.30 -13.87
CA GLN A 116 4.82 -2.56 -14.11
C GLN A 116 6.16 -2.31 -14.83
N ALA A 117 6.17 -1.41 -15.81
CA ALA A 117 7.39 -1.01 -16.52
C ALA A 117 8.40 -0.33 -15.57
N THR A 118 7.95 0.60 -14.73
CA THR A 118 8.79 1.31 -13.74
C THR A 118 9.40 0.33 -12.74
N ILE A 119 8.62 -0.61 -12.21
CA ILE A 119 9.09 -1.65 -11.29
C ILE A 119 10.19 -2.50 -11.94
N LEU A 120 10.00 -2.91 -13.20
CA LEU A 120 11.01 -3.69 -13.94
C LEU A 120 12.29 -2.89 -14.23
N LEU A 121 12.16 -1.59 -14.51
CA LEU A 121 13.30 -0.70 -14.79
C LEU A 121 14.22 -0.53 -13.58
N GLN A 122 13.75 -0.72 -12.35
CA GLN A 122 14.56 -0.63 -11.13
C GLN A 122 15.72 -1.64 -11.09
N LEU A 123 15.65 -2.70 -11.89
CA LEU A 123 16.70 -3.72 -11.97
C LEU A 123 17.95 -3.26 -12.74
N PHE A 124 17.83 -2.21 -13.54
CA PHE A 124 18.92 -1.73 -14.38
C PHE A 124 19.58 -0.51 -13.73
N GLU A 125 20.89 -0.58 -13.52
CA GLU A 125 21.67 0.60 -13.16
C GLU A 125 21.71 1.57 -14.36
N THR A 126 21.14 2.74 -14.19
CA THR A 126 21.21 3.85 -15.16
C THR A 126 22.01 5.00 -14.56
N ASP A 127 22.78 5.72 -15.38
CA ASP A 127 23.43 6.95 -14.93
C ASP A 127 22.40 7.98 -14.45
N GLN A 128 22.84 8.89 -13.58
CA GLN A 128 21.97 9.86 -12.90
C GLN A 128 21.20 10.75 -13.89
N SER A 129 21.81 11.13 -15.02
CA SER A 129 21.15 11.97 -16.03
C SER A 129 20.01 11.22 -16.71
N THR A 130 20.27 9.98 -17.13
CA THR A 130 19.26 9.10 -17.72
C THR A 130 18.14 8.79 -16.71
N ARG A 131 18.47 8.55 -15.44
CA ARG A 131 17.48 8.32 -14.38
C ARG A 131 16.54 9.51 -14.21
N MET A 132 17.07 10.73 -14.11
CA MET A 132 16.26 11.95 -13.99
C MET A 132 15.36 12.15 -15.20
N GLN A 133 15.87 11.94 -16.42
CA GLN A 133 15.06 12.08 -17.63
C GLN A 133 13.95 11.02 -17.73
N ASN A 134 14.27 9.77 -17.41
CA ASN A 134 13.33 8.67 -17.44
C ASN A 134 12.24 8.85 -16.39
N GLU A 135 12.60 9.19 -15.15
CA GLU A 135 11.64 9.45 -14.08
C GLU A 135 10.66 10.56 -14.46
N ARG A 136 11.15 11.71 -14.96
CA ARG A 136 10.27 12.80 -15.40
C ARG A 136 9.33 12.33 -16.52
N LYS A 137 9.84 11.69 -17.57
CA LYS A 137 9.01 11.20 -18.68
C LYS A 137 7.95 10.20 -18.21
N LEU A 138 8.35 9.22 -17.40
CA LEU A 138 7.46 8.23 -16.80
C LEU A 138 6.37 8.88 -15.97
N PHE A 139 6.77 9.82 -15.12
CA PHE A 139 5.88 10.59 -14.27
C PHE A 139 4.82 11.34 -15.09
N TYR A 140 5.22 12.08 -16.13
CA TYR A 140 4.26 12.81 -16.98
C TYR A 140 3.29 11.87 -17.71
N GLU A 141 3.80 10.79 -18.32
CA GLU A 141 2.97 9.83 -19.06
C GLU A 141 1.96 9.13 -18.13
N ASP A 142 2.41 8.71 -16.95
CA ASP A 142 1.56 8.12 -15.91
C ASP A 142 0.47 9.11 -15.45
N MET A 143 0.83 10.38 -15.22
CA MET A 143 -0.13 11.39 -14.81
C MET A 143 -1.14 11.76 -15.89
N ILE A 144 -0.71 11.91 -17.14
CA ILE A 144 -1.62 12.12 -18.29
C ILE A 144 -2.61 10.97 -18.38
N GLN A 145 -2.15 9.72 -18.23
CA GLN A 145 -3.04 8.57 -18.28
C GLN A 145 -4.02 8.57 -17.11
N ARG A 146 -3.57 8.75 -15.87
CA ARG A 146 -4.44 8.70 -14.69
C ARG A 146 -5.51 9.78 -14.73
N LEU A 147 -5.12 11.01 -15.07
CA LEU A 147 -5.96 12.19 -15.00
C LEU A 147 -6.80 12.40 -16.28
N GLY A 148 -6.34 11.88 -17.42
CA GLY A 148 -7.04 12.00 -18.71
C GLY A 148 -8.17 11.01 -18.92
N ILE A 149 -8.30 9.97 -18.09
CA ILE A 149 -9.37 8.97 -18.26
C ILE A 149 -10.68 9.49 -17.66
N ARG A 150 -11.66 9.72 -18.54
CA ARG A 150 -13.06 9.99 -18.18
C ARG A 150 -13.92 8.76 -18.44
N ARG A 151 -15.04 8.66 -17.72
CA ARG A 151 -16.09 7.67 -18.03
C ARG A 151 -16.63 7.96 -19.43
N ARG A 152 -16.47 7.01 -20.36
CA ARG A 152 -16.90 7.18 -21.77
C ARG A 152 -18.41 7.19 -21.95
N HIS A 153 -19.11 6.46 -21.08
CA HIS A 153 -20.57 6.34 -21.08
C HIS A 153 -21.08 6.72 -19.70
N PRO A 154 -21.76 7.88 -19.56
CA PRO A 154 -22.44 8.26 -18.32
C PRO A 154 -23.30 7.11 -17.81
N LEU A 155 -23.44 7.02 -16.48
CA LEU A 155 -24.38 6.06 -15.90
C LEU A 155 -25.81 6.49 -16.22
N ALA A 156 -26.72 5.52 -16.38
CA ALA A 156 -28.13 5.84 -16.54
C ALA A 156 -28.65 6.53 -15.27
N GLU A 157 -29.65 7.41 -15.40
CA GLU A 157 -30.24 8.12 -14.26
C GLU A 157 -30.75 7.14 -13.18
N ASP A 158 -31.31 6.00 -13.60
CA ASP A 158 -31.76 4.94 -12.70
C ASP A 158 -30.61 4.30 -11.91
N ASP A 159 -29.44 4.11 -12.54
CA ASP A 159 -28.24 3.58 -11.88
C ASP A 159 -27.71 4.58 -10.85
N ILE A 160 -27.65 5.87 -11.22
CA ILE A 160 -27.20 6.94 -10.30
C ILE A 160 -28.12 7.00 -9.08
N LYS A 161 -29.44 6.97 -9.32
CA LYS A 161 -30.43 6.95 -8.25
C LYS A 161 -30.27 5.71 -7.36
N GLN A 162 -30.01 4.54 -7.95
CA GLN A 162 -29.76 3.32 -7.19
C GLN A 162 -28.54 3.46 -6.27
N VAL A 163 -27.45 4.08 -6.75
CA VAL A 163 -26.26 4.33 -5.93
C VAL A 163 -26.57 5.32 -4.80
N HIS A 164 -27.27 6.42 -5.08
CA HIS A 164 -27.67 7.40 -4.06
C HIS A 164 -28.58 6.78 -2.99
N ASP A 165 -29.58 6.00 -3.40
CA ASP A 165 -30.48 5.28 -2.49
C ASP A 165 -29.72 4.25 -1.65
N HIS A 166 -28.72 3.57 -2.23
CA HIS A 166 -27.86 2.62 -1.53
C HIS A 166 -27.03 3.31 -0.42
N PHE A 167 -26.32 4.39 -0.75
CA PHE A 167 -25.51 5.13 0.24
C PHE A 167 -26.37 5.87 1.27
N LYS A 168 -27.58 6.29 0.91
CA LYS A 168 -28.56 6.80 1.88
C LYS A 168 -28.96 5.72 2.90
N ALA A 169 -29.24 4.50 2.43
CA ALA A 169 -29.57 3.39 3.33
C ALA A 169 -28.40 3.02 4.26
N ILE A 170 -27.15 3.12 3.77
CA ILE A 170 -25.94 2.94 4.59
C ILE A 170 -25.84 4.03 5.66
N ASP A 171 -25.99 5.31 5.28
CA ASP A 171 -25.96 6.44 6.22
C ASP A 171 -27.03 6.29 7.32
N ASP A 172 -28.25 5.88 6.95
CA ASP A 172 -29.32 5.61 7.91
C ASP A 172 -29.01 4.41 8.81
N ALA A 173 -28.43 3.33 8.26
CA ALA A 173 -28.02 2.17 9.05
C ALA A 173 -26.94 2.51 10.08
N LEU A 174 -25.90 3.26 9.67
CA LEU A 174 -24.79 3.66 10.54
C LEU A 174 -25.25 4.56 11.70
N LYS A 175 -26.22 5.45 11.45
CA LYS A 175 -26.84 6.26 12.51
C LYS A 175 -27.60 5.40 13.52
N ASN A 176 -28.33 4.40 13.04
CA ASN A 176 -29.15 3.53 13.89
C ASN A 176 -28.31 2.55 14.74
N THR A 177 -27.14 2.15 14.25
CA THR A 177 -26.23 1.26 15.01
C THR A 177 -25.38 2.01 16.03
N GLY A 178 -25.49 3.34 16.14
CA GLY A 178 -24.59 4.13 16.98
C GLY A 178 -23.14 4.04 16.52
N ALA A 179 -22.90 3.82 15.22
CA ALA A 179 -21.55 3.64 14.66
C ALA A 179 -20.66 4.88 14.83
N PHE A 180 -21.28 6.03 15.07
CA PHE A 180 -20.62 7.30 15.31
C PHE A 180 -20.81 7.67 16.78
N ILE A 181 -19.71 7.71 17.54
CA ILE A 181 -19.76 8.10 18.95
C ILE A 181 -20.20 9.57 19.04
N THR A 182 -21.20 9.85 19.87
CA THR A 182 -21.58 11.23 20.23
C THR A 182 -20.64 11.75 21.32
N PRO A 183 -20.24 13.05 21.30
CA PRO A 183 -19.17 13.59 22.14
C PRO A 183 -19.53 13.76 23.64
N GLU A 184 -20.40 12.92 24.20
CA GLU A 184 -20.74 12.94 25.63
C GLU A 184 -19.88 11.91 26.40
N GLU A 185 -18.92 12.48 27.12
CA GLU A 185 -18.00 11.90 28.13
C GLU A 185 -16.81 11.04 27.63
N PRO A 186 -15.56 11.42 27.97
CA PRO A 186 -14.38 10.62 27.66
C PRO A 186 -14.24 9.53 28.73
N GLU A 187 -14.88 8.39 28.55
CA GLU A 187 -14.35 7.18 29.19
C GLU A 187 -12.97 6.90 28.59
N SER A 188 -12.00 6.60 29.44
CA SER A 188 -10.57 6.50 29.10
C SER A 188 -10.32 5.62 27.87
N ILE A 189 -10.25 6.23 26.69
CA ILE A 189 -9.89 5.56 25.44
C ILE A 189 -8.37 5.39 25.49
N THR A 190 -7.92 4.15 25.65
CA THR A 190 -6.53 3.78 25.42
C THR A 190 -6.16 4.24 24.01
N THR A 191 -5.16 5.10 23.89
CA THR A 191 -4.81 5.65 22.57
C THR A 191 -4.33 4.52 21.65
N LEU A 192 -4.56 4.65 20.33
CA LEU A 192 -4.15 3.65 19.33
C LEU A 192 -2.64 3.33 19.43
N ALA A 193 -1.84 4.32 19.81
CA ALA A 193 -0.41 4.21 20.07
C ALA A 193 -0.04 3.41 21.34
N GLU A 194 -0.96 3.26 22.29
CA GLU A 194 -0.79 2.46 23.51
C GLU A 194 -1.23 1.00 23.31
N ALA A 195 -2.32 0.76 22.58
CA ALA A 195 -2.78 -0.59 22.25
C ALA A 195 -1.78 -1.37 21.37
N MET A 196 -1.12 -0.69 20.43
CA MET A 196 -0.07 -1.27 19.59
C MET A 196 1.28 -1.47 20.30
N LYS A 197 1.44 -0.94 21.52
CA LYS A 197 2.64 -1.12 22.36
C LYS A 197 2.48 -2.23 23.40
N ASP A 198 1.26 -2.75 23.62
CA ASP A 198 1.01 -3.78 24.62
C ASP A 198 1.20 -5.20 24.05
N PRO A 199 2.24 -5.96 24.46
CA PRO A 199 2.42 -7.35 24.07
C PRO A 199 1.32 -8.29 24.63
N SER A 200 0.44 -7.82 25.51
CA SER A 200 -0.70 -8.58 26.04
C SER A 200 -1.80 -8.80 24.99
N TYR A 201 -1.97 -7.88 24.03
CA TYR A 201 -2.87 -8.05 22.88
C TYR A 201 -2.42 -9.23 21.99
N ALA A 202 -1.11 -9.52 21.98
CA ALA A 202 -0.50 -10.66 21.30
C ALA A 202 -0.55 -11.98 22.09
N ARG A 203 -0.90 -11.96 23.39
CA ARG A 203 -1.01 -13.18 24.22
C ARG A 203 -2.31 -13.94 24.04
N GLU A 204 -3.38 -13.27 23.62
CA GLU A 204 -4.72 -13.88 23.47
C GLU A 204 -4.91 -14.62 22.13
N LEU A 205 -3.97 -14.49 21.20
CA LEU A 205 -3.96 -15.15 19.88
C LEU A 205 -2.91 -16.26 19.77
N ARG A 206 -2.70 -17.04 20.84
CA ARG A 206 -1.80 -18.22 20.79
C ARG A 206 -2.41 -19.36 19.97
N PRO A 207 -1.64 -20.08 19.12
CA PRO A 207 -1.99 -21.44 18.74
C PRO A 207 -1.87 -22.38 19.95
N PRO A 208 -2.60 -23.52 20.00
CA PRO A 208 -2.52 -24.44 21.12
C PRO A 208 -1.07 -24.93 21.30
N GLU A 209 -0.59 -24.96 22.55
CA GLU A 209 0.72 -25.50 22.87
C GLU A 209 0.82 -26.96 22.40
N PRO A 210 1.93 -27.40 21.78
CA PRO A 210 2.13 -28.79 21.45
C PRO A 210 2.26 -29.59 22.75
N LEU A 211 1.26 -30.43 23.04
CA LEU A 211 1.35 -31.44 24.09
C LEU A 211 2.50 -32.38 23.74
N LEU A 212 3.59 -32.28 24.51
CA LEU A 212 4.63 -33.29 24.57
C LEU A 212 3.99 -34.65 24.88
N ALA A 213 4.27 -35.61 24.01
CA ALA A 213 3.88 -37.00 24.15
C ALA A 213 4.39 -37.56 25.49
N SER A 214 3.46 -37.88 26.40
CA SER A 214 3.68 -38.88 27.42
C SER A 214 2.93 -40.14 27.01
N GLU A 215 3.68 -41.21 26.83
CA GLU A 215 3.22 -42.58 26.59
C GLU A 215 2.24 -43.03 27.68
N GLY A 216 1.10 -43.62 27.29
CA GLY A 216 0.14 -44.20 28.21
C GLY A 216 -1.17 -44.56 27.53
N ASP A 217 -1.35 -45.86 27.34
CA ASP A 217 -2.47 -46.55 26.72
C ASP A 217 -3.86 -46.25 27.34
N ASP A 218 -4.88 -46.60 26.55
CA ASP A 218 -6.29 -46.87 26.87
C ASP A 218 -7.36 -45.80 26.62
N THR A 219 -8.01 -46.02 25.46
CA THR A 219 -9.42 -45.80 25.10
C THR A 219 -10.07 -44.48 25.51
N LEU A 220 -10.42 -43.63 24.53
CA LEU A 220 -11.73 -42.98 24.44
C LEU A 220 -11.89 -42.24 23.09
N ASP A 221 -13.03 -42.52 22.47
CA ASP A 221 -13.71 -41.94 21.30
C ASP A 221 -13.09 -40.70 20.62
N PHE A 222 -12.70 -40.84 19.35
CA PHE A 222 -12.31 -39.74 18.45
C PHE A 222 -13.54 -39.20 17.71
N SER A 223 -14.38 -38.45 18.42
CA SER A 223 -15.18 -37.40 17.77
C SER A 223 -14.38 -36.10 17.84
N MET A 224 -13.66 -35.83 16.76
CA MET A 224 -12.91 -34.61 16.52
C MET A 224 -13.89 -33.44 16.35
N GLU A 225 -14.23 -32.74 17.43
CA GLU A 225 -14.81 -31.40 17.32
C GLU A 225 -13.69 -30.45 16.89
N MET A 226 -13.76 -30.03 15.63
CA MET A 226 -12.93 -28.95 15.10
C MET A 226 -13.24 -27.68 15.87
N ILE A 227 -12.28 -27.20 16.68
CA ILE A 227 -12.37 -25.86 17.24
C ILE A 227 -11.88 -24.89 16.15
N GLU A 228 -12.84 -24.15 15.57
CA GLU A 228 -12.58 -23.10 14.59
C GLU A 228 -11.70 -21.97 15.18
N PRO A 229 -10.86 -21.32 14.35
CA PRO A 229 -9.95 -20.25 14.78
C PRO A 229 -10.71 -18.93 14.99
N SER A 230 -11.64 -18.88 15.95
CA SER A 230 -12.65 -17.82 15.98
C SER A 230 -12.89 -17.11 17.32
N THR A 231 -12.18 -17.40 18.39
CA THR A 231 -12.64 -17.00 19.73
C THR A 231 -12.24 -15.61 20.24
N VAL A 232 -11.47 -14.80 19.51
CA VAL A 232 -11.11 -13.42 19.96
C VAL A 232 -11.71 -12.30 19.09
N ILE A 233 -12.19 -12.59 17.87
CA ILE A 233 -12.88 -11.60 17.00
C ILE A 233 -14.37 -11.96 16.77
N GLN A 234 -14.87 -13.06 17.34
CA GLN A 234 -16.32 -13.31 17.40
C GLN A 234 -16.95 -12.48 18.54
N GLY A 235 -17.22 -11.20 18.28
CA GLY A 235 -18.02 -10.38 19.20
C GLY A 235 -18.18 -8.92 18.81
N LEU A 236 -17.20 -8.33 18.13
CA LEU A 236 -17.33 -6.96 17.62
C LEU A 236 -18.08 -7.00 16.29
N ARG A 237 -19.38 -6.70 16.33
CA ARG A 237 -20.11 -6.35 15.11
C ARG A 237 -19.42 -5.12 14.53
N ASP A 238 -18.72 -5.27 13.41
CA ASP A 238 -18.21 -4.12 12.66
C ASP A 238 -19.43 -3.26 12.24
N PRO A 239 -19.61 -2.07 12.85
CA PRO A 239 -20.76 -1.25 12.51
C PRO A 239 -20.67 -0.76 11.04
N PHE A 240 -19.48 -0.76 10.45
CA PHE A 240 -19.23 -0.36 9.07
C PHE A 240 -19.36 -1.49 8.05
N LEU A 241 -19.73 -2.71 8.46
CA LEU A 241 -19.92 -3.84 7.55
C LEU A 241 -20.84 -3.54 6.35
N PRO A 242 -21.96 -2.77 6.49
CA PRO A 242 -22.76 -2.36 5.33
C PRO A 242 -21.97 -1.53 4.32
N LEU A 243 -21.09 -0.65 4.79
CA LEU A 243 -20.21 0.17 3.94
C LEU A 243 -19.17 -0.70 3.26
N THR A 244 -18.50 -1.61 3.99
CA THR A 244 -17.52 -2.54 3.39
C THR A 244 -18.12 -3.37 2.26
N ARG A 245 -19.34 -3.90 2.46
CA ARG A 245 -20.06 -4.65 1.41
C ARG A 245 -20.46 -3.80 0.20
N SER A 246 -20.64 -2.49 0.38
CA SER A 246 -20.93 -1.58 -0.72
C SER A 246 -19.77 -1.43 -1.68
N PHE A 247 -18.52 -1.62 -1.22
CA PHE A 247 -17.34 -1.55 -2.07
C PHE A 247 -17.32 -2.67 -3.12
N ASP A 248 -17.62 -3.91 -2.73
CA ASP A 248 -17.75 -5.01 -3.70
C ASP A 248 -18.93 -4.80 -4.66
N TRP A 249 -20.03 -4.22 -4.15
CA TRP A 249 -21.20 -3.90 -4.96
C TRP A 249 -20.86 -2.84 -6.04
N LEU A 250 -20.13 -1.77 -5.67
CA LEU A 250 -19.63 -0.75 -6.58
C LEU A 250 -18.61 -1.30 -7.58
N ALA A 251 -17.70 -2.14 -7.13
CA ALA A 251 -16.72 -2.80 -7.98
C ALA A 251 -17.42 -3.66 -9.05
N ALA A 252 -18.35 -4.52 -8.64
CA ALA A 252 -19.05 -5.44 -9.52
C ALA A 252 -19.98 -4.73 -10.54
N ARG A 253 -20.69 -3.68 -10.13
CA ARG A 253 -21.68 -3.00 -10.99
C ARG A 253 -21.12 -1.82 -11.77
N HIS A 254 -20.21 -1.08 -11.17
CA HIS A 254 -19.77 0.22 -11.69
C HIS A 254 -18.27 0.29 -11.95
N GLN A 255 -17.52 -0.78 -11.63
CA GLN A 255 -16.05 -0.86 -11.79
C GLN A 255 -15.33 0.23 -10.98
N ILE A 256 -15.89 0.62 -9.85
CA ILE A 256 -15.29 1.56 -8.89
C ILE A 256 -14.77 0.72 -7.73
N ASN A 257 -13.46 0.55 -7.64
CA ASN A 257 -12.81 -0.29 -6.64
C ASN A 257 -12.15 0.61 -5.60
N PHE A 258 -12.51 0.44 -4.33
CA PHE A 258 -11.82 1.10 -3.23
C PHE A 258 -10.77 0.16 -2.65
N CYS A 259 -9.59 0.69 -2.39
CA CYS A 259 -8.48 -0.07 -1.84
C CYS A 259 -7.87 0.62 -0.64
N VAL A 260 -7.33 -0.19 0.27
CA VAL A 260 -6.50 0.25 1.39
C VAL A 260 -5.14 -0.43 1.28
N LEU A 261 -4.08 0.32 1.56
CA LEU A 261 -2.71 -0.18 1.72
C LEU A 261 -2.53 -0.69 3.15
N VAL A 262 -2.53 -2.00 3.37
CA VAL A 262 -2.34 -2.58 4.71
C VAL A 262 -1.44 -3.81 4.66
N ARG A 263 -0.78 -4.08 5.79
CA ARG A 263 -0.14 -5.38 6.06
C ARG A 263 -1.10 -6.20 6.89
N HIS A 264 -1.33 -7.45 6.50
CA HIS A 264 -2.26 -8.29 7.25
C HIS A 264 -1.68 -8.58 8.66
N PRO A 265 -2.39 -8.31 9.77
CA PRO A 265 -1.88 -8.51 11.13
C PRO A 265 -1.41 -9.94 11.42
N ALA A 266 -2.16 -10.95 10.96
CA ALA A 266 -1.75 -12.34 11.10
C ALA A 266 -0.44 -12.66 10.35
N GLU A 267 -0.21 -12.06 9.18
CA GLU A 267 1.05 -12.22 8.45
C GLU A 267 2.19 -11.49 9.18
N LEU A 268 1.93 -10.28 9.72
CA LEU A 268 2.90 -9.54 10.53
C LEU A 268 3.34 -10.35 11.75
N GLN A 269 2.39 -10.98 12.44
CA GLN A 269 2.68 -11.82 13.61
C GLN A 269 3.56 -13.01 13.21
N LEU A 270 3.21 -13.69 12.12
CA LEU A 270 3.97 -14.82 11.59
C LEU A 270 5.43 -14.43 11.30
N TRP A 271 5.66 -13.33 10.58
CA TRP A 271 7.00 -12.83 10.28
C TRP A 271 7.73 -12.25 11.48
N SER A 272 7.02 -11.74 12.49
CA SER A 272 7.62 -11.27 13.74
C SER A 272 8.30 -12.41 14.51
N THR A 273 7.80 -13.64 14.40
CA THR A 273 8.44 -14.81 15.04
C THR A 273 9.80 -15.12 14.43
N ILE A 274 9.94 -14.98 13.12
CA ILE A 274 11.20 -15.16 12.39
C ILE A 274 12.19 -14.05 12.75
N ASN A 275 11.70 -12.80 12.84
CA ASN A 275 12.53 -11.67 13.26
C ASN A 275 13.19 -11.94 14.63
N ASN A 276 12.44 -12.48 15.59
CA ASN A 276 12.91 -12.76 16.94
C ASN A 276 13.96 -13.89 17.03
N LEU A 277 14.24 -14.61 15.94
CA LEU A 277 15.28 -15.65 15.89
C LEU A 277 16.67 -15.11 15.55
N GLY A 278 16.77 -13.88 15.03
CA GLY A 278 18.04 -13.22 14.69
C GLY A 278 18.57 -12.28 15.78
N THR A 279 19.67 -11.58 15.48
CA THR A 279 20.21 -10.51 16.33
C THR A 279 19.24 -9.31 16.37
N THR A 280 18.99 -8.73 17.55
CA THR A 280 17.95 -7.71 17.78
C THR A 280 18.11 -6.41 16.99
N THR A 281 19.33 -6.08 16.54
CA THR A 281 19.60 -4.83 15.80
C THR A 281 19.40 -5.00 14.30
N GLU A 282 19.66 -6.19 13.74
CA GLU A 282 19.61 -6.47 12.29
C GLU A 282 18.30 -7.17 11.89
N GLY A 283 17.68 -7.94 12.80
CA GLY A 283 16.38 -8.57 12.55
C GLY A 283 15.25 -7.57 12.26
N ASN A 284 15.27 -6.40 12.90
CA ASN A 284 14.21 -5.39 12.76
C ASN A 284 14.05 -4.88 11.33
N GLU A 285 15.05 -5.04 10.46
CA GLU A 285 14.92 -4.67 9.05
C GLU A 285 13.94 -5.58 8.30
N LEU A 286 13.86 -6.87 8.64
CA LEU A 286 13.00 -7.82 7.93
C LEU A 286 11.53 -7.40 7.97
N THR A 287 11.05 -6.98 9.15
CA THR A 287 9.66 -6.57 9.34
C THR A 287 9.34 -5.23 8.68
N LEU A 288 10.34 -4.46 8.23
CA LEU A 288 10.10 -3.30 7.35
C LEU A 288 9.69 -3.74 5.94
N PHE A 289 10.11 -4.92 5.50
CA PHE A 289 9.87 -5.41 4.14
C PHE A 289 8.78 -6.49 4.07
N VAL A 290 8.68 -7.35 5.08
CA VAL A 290 7.84 -8.55 5.02
C VAL A 290 6.98 -8.70 6.30
N PRO A 291 5.67 -8.93 6.17
CA PRO A 291 4.90 -9.04 4.92
C PRO A 291 4.80 -7.69 4.18
N PRO A 292 4.71 -7.71 2.83
CA PRO A 292 4.51 -6.49 2.06
C PRO A 292 3.20 -5.82 2.44
N SER A 293 3.20 -4.48 2.46
CA SER A 293 1.94 -3.75 2.41
C SER A 293 1.26 -4.04 1.07
N ARG A 294 0.00 -4.48 1.10
CA ARG A 294 -0.77 -4.85 -0.09
C ARG A 294 -1.94 -3.91 -0.25
N TRP A 295 -2.20 -3.52 -1.49
CA TRP A 295 -3.31 -2.64 -1.82
C TRP A 295 -4.51 -3.48 -2.25
N ARG A 296 -5.50 -3.60 -1.36
CA ARG A 296 -6.60 -4.57 -1.48
C ARG A 296 -7.94 -3.96 -1.12
N SER A 297 -9.03 -4.60 -1.55
CA SER A 297 -10.37 -4.20 -1.16
C SER A 297 -10.50 -4.35 0.35
N PRO A 298 -11.11 -3.40 1.08
CA PRO A 298 -11.45 -3.63 2.48
C PRO A 298 -12.29 -4.91 2.69
N ALA A 299 -13.06 -5.32 1.68
CA ALA A 299 -13.85 -6.54 1.72
C ALA A 299 -13.02 -7.84 1.61
N ASP A 300 -11.76 -7.77 1.17
CA ASP A 300 -10.84 -8.92 1.20
C ASP A 300 -10.44 -9.31 2.64
N TYR A 301 -10.67 -8.44 3.64
CA TYR A 301 -10.31 -8.63 5.05
C TYR A 301 -11.55 -8.83 5.92
N THR A 302 -12.23 -9.95 5.74
CA THR A 302 -13.51 -10.23 6.43
C THR A 302 -13.40 -10.33 7.96
N GLU A 303 -12.20 -10.57 8.45
CA GLU A 303 -11.83 -10.74 9.84
C GLU A 303 -11.44 -9.43 10.54
N LEU A 304 -11.28 -8.32 9.81
CA LEU A 304 -10.89 -7.03 10.37
C LEU A 304 -11.99 -5.98 10.17
N PRO A 305 -12.43 -5.29 11.24
CA PRO A 305 -13.34 -4.16 11.11
C PRO A 305 -12.73 -3.04 10.25
N LEU A 306 -13.57 -2.34 9.47
CA LEU A 306 -13.11 -1.27 8.58
C LEU A 306 -12.29 -0.19 9.30
N LEU A 307 -12.71 0.17 10.52
CA LEU A 307 -12.01 1.18 11.32
C LEU A 307 -10.55 0.76 11.57
N HIS A 308 -10.30 -0.49 11.95
CA HIS A 308 -8.94 -1.01 12.15
C HIS A 308 -8.13 -1.04 10.85
N LEU A 309 -8.74 -1.44 9.72
CA LEU A 309 -8.07 -1.40 8.42
C LEU A 309 -7.63 0.01 8.05
N LEU A 310 -8.49 1.00 8.28
CA LEU A 310 -8.15 2.41 8.06
C LEU A 310 -7.08 2.88 9.03
N SER A 311 -7.15 2.52 10.31
CA SER A 311 -6.09 2.87 11.28
C SER A 311 -4.72 2.29 10.89
N PHE A 312 -4.66 1.08 10.34
CA PHE A 312 -3.42 0.51 9.79
C PHE A 312 -2.96 1.21 8.52
N HIS A 313 -3.90 1.59 7.65
CA HIS A 313 -3.58 2.32 6.43
C HIS A 313 -3.06 3.72 6.73
N LEU A 314 -3.63 4.43 7.70
CA LEU A 314 -3.33 5.83 8.04
C LEU A 314 -2.03 6.00 8.82
N SER A 315 -1.01 5.20 8.51
CA SER A 315 0.32 5.30 9.08
C SER A 315 1.03 6.61 8.68
N ALA A 316 2.07 6.98 9.44
CA ALA A 316 2.94 8.10 9.11
C ALA A 316 3.56 8.01 7.71
N GLU A 317 3.96 6.80 7.28
CA GLU A 317 4.49 6.53 5.94
C GLU A 317 3.42 6.80 4.88
N SER A 318 2.21 6.28 5.06
CA SER A 318 1.09 6.51 4.14
C SER A 318 0.70 7.98 4.04
N MET A 319 0.73 8.73 5.15
CA MET A 319 0.50 10.18 5.12
C MET A 319 1.57 10.93 4.33
N ARG A 320 2.84 10.53 4.47
CA ARG A 320 3.92 11.08 3.67
C ARG A 320 3.70 10.80 2.18
N ASP A 321 3.42 9.55 1.84
CA ASP A 321 3.18 9.14 0.45
C ASP A 321 1.96 9.84 -0.16
N TYR A 322 0.92 10.05 0.63
CA TYR A 322 -0.25 10.85 0.25
C TYR A 322 0.14 12.29 -0.10
N ILE A 323 0.92 12.97 0.75
CA ILE A 323 1.37 14.35 0.47
C ILE A 323 2.32 14.41 -0.73
N HIS A 324 3.17 13.40 -0.90
CA HIS A 324 3.97 13.28 -2.12
C HIS A 324 3.07 13.18 -3.36
N ALA A 325 2.01 12.37 -3.31
CA ALA A 325 1.06 12.24 -4.41
C ALA A 325 0.35 13.55 -4.72
N LEU A 326 -0.11 14.30 -3.70
CA LEU A 326 -0.71 15.62 -3.88
C LEU A 326 0.28 16.64 -4.49
N THR A 327 1.50 16.68 -3.97
CA THR A 327 2.56 17.57 -4.46
C THR A 327 2.91 17.26 -5.91
N ARG A 328 2.99 15.97 -6.27
CA ARG A 328 3.18 15.49 -7.64
C ARG A 328 2.04 15.91 -8.55
N ALA A 329 0.78 15.75 -8.13
CA ALA A 329 -0.38 16.17 -8.92
C ALA A 329 -0.35 17.68 -9.19
N CYS A 330 -0.03 18.49 -8.18
CA CYS A 330 0.15 19.93 -8.30
C CYS A 330 1.23 20.27 -9.34
N TYR A 331 2.42 19.67 -9.20
CA TYR A 331 3.54 19.86 -10.12
C TYR A 331 3.18 19.50 -11.57
N PHE A 332 2.49 18.37 -11.76
CA PHE A 332 2.03 17.92 -13.07
C PHE A 332 1.11 18.95 -13.73
N ILE A 333 0.07 19.42 -13.02
CA ILE A 333 -0.92 20.35 -13.57
C ILE A 333 -0.27 21.66 -14.00
N LEU A 334 0.71 22.15 -13.24
CA LEU A 334 1.44 23.38 -13.56
C LEU A 334 2.28 23.28 -14.84
N LEU A 335 2.75 22.07 -15.17
CA LEU A 335 3.61 21.85 -16.32
C LEU A 335 2.86 21.37 -17.55
N ALA A 336 1.65 20.85 -17.36
CA ALA A 336 0.82 20.38 -18.45
C ALA A 336 0.56 21.53 -19.44
N VAL A 337 0.80 21.26 -20.72
CA VAL A 337 0.51 22.21 -21.79
C VAL A 337 -0.95 22.02 -22.22
N GLY A 338 -1.79 23.01 -21.94
CA GLY A 338 -3.21 23.00 -22.30
C GLY A 338 -4.13 22.88 -21.09
N ASP A 339 -5.43 22.74 -21.35
CA ASP A 339 -6.47 22.56 -20.33
C ASP A 339 -6.55 21.08 -19.92
N THR A 340 -6.13 20.79 -18.69
CA THR A 340 -6.21 19.47 -18.07
C THR A 340 -7.60 19.20 -17.47
N GLY A 341 -8.37 20.25 -17.19
CA GLY A 341 -9.61 20.21 -16.43
C GLY A 341 -9.39 19.98 -14.93
N LEU A 342 -8.17 20.19 -14.44
CA LEU A 342 -7.76 19.97 -13.05
C LEU A 342 -7.11 21.21 -12.42
N GLU A 343 -7.10 22.33 -13.12
CA GLU A 343 -6.49 23.59 -12.68
C GLU A 343 -7.07 24.07 -11.35
N ALA A 344 -8.36 23.80 -11.11
CA ALA A 344 -9.02 24.10 -9.83
C ALA A 344 -8.40 23.36 -8.63
N TYR A 345 -7.62 22.29 -8.85
CA TYR A 345 -6.83 21.64 -7.81
C TYR A 345 -5.74 22.56 -7.26
N LEU A 346 -5.15 23.42 -8.09
CA LEU A 346 -4.10 24.34 -7.65
C LEU A 346 -4.65 25.31 -6.60
N ASP A 347 -5.86 25.81 -6.81
CA ASP A 347 -6.55 26.67 -5.85
C ASP A 347 -6.83 25.91 -4.54
N THR A 348 -7.36 24.69 -4.61
CA THR A 348 -7.58 23.83 -3.44
C THR A 348 -6.27 23.59 -2.68
N TYR A 349 -5.20 23.20 -3.37
CA TYR A 349 -3.94 22.82 -2.76
C TYR A 349 -3.23 24.03 -2.15
N PHE A 350 -3.18 25.18 -2.83
CA PHE A 350 -2.55 26.39 -2.29
C PHE A 350 -3.36 27.01 -1.15
N ALA A 351 -4.70 26.98 -1.22
CA ALA A 351 -5.55 27.40 -0.13
C ALA A 351 -5.29 26.53 1.12
N TRP A 352 -5.20 25.21 0.95
CA TRP A 352 -4.89 24.29 2.03
C TRP A 352 -3.49 24.51 2.61
N LEU A 353 -2.45 24.67 1.77
CA LEU A 353 -1.08 24.96 2.21
C LEU A 353 -1.02 26.23 3.07
N ASN A 354 -1.69 27.29 2.62
CA ASN A 354 -1.70 28.56 3.35
C ASN A 354 -2.49 28.45 4.66
N ALA A 355 -3.70 27.85 4.62
CA ALA A 355 -4.56 27.75 5.78
C ALA A 355 -4.01 26.81 6.87
N THR A 356 -3.37 25.71 6.47
CA THR A 356 -2.92 24.66 7.40
C THR A 356 -1.48 24.85 7.84
N LEU A 357 -0.60 25.29 6.92
CA LEU A 357 0.85 25.33 7.15
C LEU A 357 1.43 26.76 7.04
N GLY A 358 0.64 27.76 6.65
CA GLY A 358 1.12 29.13 6.44
C GLY A 358 2.07 29.27 5.25
N ILE A 359 2.03 28.32 4.31
CA ILE A 359 2.95 28.28 3.16
C ILE A 359 2.34 29.03 1.98
N ASP A 360 3.12 29.94 1.39
CA ASP A 360 2.78 30.60 0.13
C ASP A 360 2.96 29.61 -1.03
N GLY A 361 1.84 29.15 -1.60
CA GLY A 361 1.80 28.21 -2.72
C GLY A 361 2.60 28.67 -3.95
N THR A 362 2.70 29.98 -4.21
CA THR A 362 3.46 30.49 -5.37
C THR A 362 4.96 30.27 -5.18
N ARG A 363 5.47 30.62 -4.01
CA ARG A 363 6.89 30.41 -3.66
C ARG A 363 7.25 28.94 -3.57
N PHE A 364 6.30 28.13 -3.07
CA PHE A 364 6.42 26.68 -3.01
C PHE A 364 6.64 26.09 -4.40
N VAL A 365 5.83 26.48 -5.38
CA VAL A 365 5.94 26.01 -6.77
C VAL A 365 7.23 26.46 -7.44
N ASP A 366 7.60 27.72 -7.29
CA ASP A 366 8.83 28.25 -7.89
C ASP A 366 10.05 27.44 -7.43
N ARG A 367 10.08 27.09 -6.14
CA ARG A 367 11.11 26.21 -5.60
C ARG A 367 11.03 24.81 -6.18
N LEU A 368 9.87 24.17 -6.12
CA LEU A 368 9.67 22.81 -6.64
C LEU A 368 10.11 22.72 -8.09
N HIS A 369 9.75 23.69 -8.94
CA HIS A 369 10.18 23.74 -10.33
C HIS A 369 11.69 23.96 -10.47
N ARG A 370 12.27 24.94 -9.78
CA ARG A 370 13.71 25.23 -9.85
C ARG A 370 14.56 24.04 -9.45
N ASP A 371 14.26 23.46 -8.29
CA ASP A 371 15.05 22.39 -7.69
C ASP A 371 14.89 21.10 -8.51
N SER A 372 13.67 20.80 -8.99
CA SER A 372 13.41 19.62 -9.83
C SER A 372 13.90 19.74 -11.27
N THR A 373 14.19 20.92 -11.82
CA THR A 373 14.62 21.10 -13.23
C THR A 373 16.08 21.48 -13.40
N LEU A 374 16.58 22.37 -12.54
CA LEU A 374 17.95 22.90 -12.58
C LEU A 374 18.88 22.22 -11.57
N GLY A 375 18.32 21.47 -10.61
CA GLY A 375 19.09 20.72 -9.63
C GLY A 375 19.68 19.42 -10.20
N GLU A 376 20.59 18.83 -9.41
CA GLU A 376 21.15 17.49 -9.65
C GLU A 376 20.27 16.37 -9.06
N GLN A 377 19.12 16.73 -8.49
CA GLN A 377 18.23 15.83 -7.77
C GLN A 377 17.13 15.27 -8.68
N THR A 378 16.66 14.06 -8.35
CA THR A 378 15.46 13.47 -8.96
C THR A 378 14.21 14.23 -8.51
N LEU A 379 13.08 14.04 -9.21
CA LEU A 379 11.81 14.64 -8.78
C LEU A 379 11.41 14.08 -7.41
N GLY A 380 11.61 12.77 -7.19
CA GLY A 380 11.46 12.12 -5.88
C GLY A 380 12.27 12.81 -4.79
N ASP A 381 13.58 12.95 -4.98
CA ASP A 381 14.47 13.58 -3.98
C ASP A 381 14.08 15.03 -3.67
N THR A 382 13.64 15.77 -4.70
CA THR A 382 13.18 17.16 -4.54
C THR A 382 11.94 17.22 -3.66
N ILE A 383 10.96 16.33 -3.91
CA ILE A 383 9.72 16.26 -3.13
C ILE A 383 10.01 15.79 -1.71
N ASP A 384 10.92 14.84 -1.52
CA ASP A 384 11.35 14.39 -0.20
C ASP A 384 11.96 15.53 0.62
N SER A 385 12.85 16.32 0.01
CA SER A 385 13.45 17.49 0.66
C SER A 385 12.40 18.54 1.04
N ILE A 386 11.43 18.79 0.16
CA ILE A 386 10.32 19.68 0.42
C ILE A 386 9.42 19.15 1.54
N PHE A 387 9.16 17.84 1.57
CA PHE A 387 8.41 17.17 2.62
C PHE A 387 9.04 17.40 4.00
N GLN A 388 10.33 17.10 4.12
CA GLN A 388 11.09 17.26 5.37
C GLN A 388 11.05 18.70 5.90
N GLU A 389 11.16 19.69 5.00
CA GLU A 389 11.20 21.10 5.42
C GLU A 389 9.84 21.65 5.85
N TYR A 390 8.78 21.32 5.11
CA TYR A 390 7.49 22.02 5.24
C TYR A 390 6.39 21.19 5.90
N PHE A 391 6.48 19.86 5.80
CA PHE A 391 5.37 18.97 6.08
C PHE A 391 5.64 18.00 7.22
N GLU A 392 6.88 17.54 7.41
CA GLU A 392 7.21 16.47 8.34
C GLU A 392 6.77 16.78 9.78
N GLU A 393 7.27 17.87 10.37
CA GLU A 393 6.90 18.25 11.75
C GLU A 393 5.37 18.43 11.94
N PRO A 394 4.66 19.28 11.15
CA PRO A 394 3.24 19.53 11.36
C PRO A 394 2.37 18.29 11.08
N LEU A 395 2.73 17.45 10.11
CA LEU A 395 1.97 16.24 9.82
C LEU A 395 2.22 15.12 10.82
N MET A 396 3.46 14.94 11.29
CA MET A 396 3.74 13.95 12.33
C MET A 396 3.03 14.32 13.64
N ALA A 397 2.99 15.62 13.99
CA ALA A 397 2.22 16.10 15.12
C ALA A 397 0.71 15.82 14.96
N ARG A 398 0.17 16.03 13.75
CA ARG A 398 -1.24 15.76 13.45
C ARG A 398 -1.57 14.26 13.45
N HIS A 399 -0.71 13.44 12.86
CA HIS A 399 -0.82 11.99 12.88
C HIS A 399 -0.84 11.46 14.32
N ALA A 400 0.07 11.92 15.17
CA ALA A 400 0.14 11.50 16.57
C ALA A 400 -1.10 11.91 17.39
N ALA A 401 -1.83 12.94 16.95
CA ALA A 401 -3.05 13.42 17.59
C ALA A 401 -4.33 12.75 17.06
N LEU A 402 -4.25 11.92 16.01
CA LEU A 402 -5.43 11.27 15.45
C LEU A 402 -6.06 10.28 16.42
N THR A 403 -7.37 10.36 16.52
CA THR A 403 -8.20 9.43 17.31
C THR A 403 -9.10 8.61 16.40
N ASP A 404 -9.59 7.47 16.91
CA ASP A 404 -10.60 6.67 16.22
C ASP A 404 -11.86 7.49 15.89
N GLN A 405 -12.19 8.48 16.73
CA GLN A 405 -13.31 9.38 16.51
C GLN A 405 -13.10 10.29 15.29
N ASP A 406 -11.88 10.74 15.06
CA ASP A 406 -11.54 11.54 13.88
C ASP A 406 -11.71 10.69 12.61
N ILE A 407 -11.25 9.43 12.64
CA ILE A 407 -11.41 8.48 11.53
C ILE A 407 -12.89 8.19 11.28
N GLN A 408 -13.70 7.94 12.32
CA GLN A 408 -15.15 7.76 12.18
C GLN A 408 -15.84 8.99 11.57
N THR A 409 -15.42 10.19 11.97
CA THR A 409 -15.93 11.45 11.41
C THR A 409 -15.57 11.59 9.94
N ALA A 410 -14.35 11.21 9.55
CA ALA A 410 -13.91 11.19 8.16
C ALA A 410 -14.66 10.13 7.33
N ILE A 411 -14.92 8.94 7.88
CA ILE A 411 -15.77 7.91 7.24
C ILE A 411 -17.18 8.46 7.00
N LYS A 412 -17.76 9.16 7.98
CA LYS A 412 -19.08 9.79 7.83
C LYS A 412 -19.10 10.82 6.70
N ALA A 413 -18.07 11.65 6.62
CA ALA A 413 -17.92 12.63 5.54
C ALA A 413 -17.77 11.95 4.18
N PHE A 414 -17.00 10.86 4.10
CA PHE A 414 -16.90 10.03 2.89
C PHE A 414 -18.25 9.41 2.48
N VAL A 415 -19.03 8.83 3.41
CA VAL A 415 -20.37 8.30 3.11
C VAL A 415 -21.29 9.40 2.59
N HIS A 416 -21.20 10.60 3.17
CA HIS A 416 -21.95 11.76 2.67
C HIS A 416 -21.52 12.16 1.25
N GLN A 417 -20.21 12.21 0.99
CA GLN A 417 -19.63 12.47 -0.33
C GLN A 417 -20.13 11.46 -1.36
N MET A 418 -20.13 10.17 -1.03
CA MET A 418 -20.66 9.11 -1.89
C MET A 418 -22.17 9.26 -2.15
N ARG A 419 -22.93 9.78 -1.19
CA ARG A 419 -24.37 10.00 -1.37
C ARG A 419 -24.70 11.16 -2.32
N THR A 420 -23.82 12.15 -2.41
CA THR A 420 -24.06 13.38 -3.19
C THR A 420 -23.31 13.42 -4.51
N ALA A 421 -22.33 12.55 -4.70
CA ALA A 421 -21.51 12.52 -5.90
C ALA A 421 -22.29 12.23 -7.20
N ASN A 422 -21.89 12.89 -8.28
CA ASN A 422 -22.26 12.60 -9.65
C ASN A 422 -21.40 11.45 -10.20
N TYR A 423 -21.90 10.23 -10.06
CA TYR A 423 -21.20 9.03 -10.52
C TYR A 423 -20.96 8.96 -12.04
N SER A 424 -21.60 9.80 -12.84
CA SER A 424 -21.26 9.93 -14.27
C SER A 424 -19.89 10.57 -14.50
N GLU A 425 -19.38 11.33 -13.53
CA GLU A 425 -18.04 11.93 -13.59
C GLU A 425 -16.97 11.06 -12.94
N ILE A 426 -17.36 10.05 -12.18
CA ILE A 426 -16.44 9.09 -11.56
C ILE A 426 -16.12 7.99 -12.58
N ALA A 427 -14.85 7.92 -12.96
CA ALA A 427 -14.38 6.94 -13.92
C ALA A 427 -14.32 5.51 -13.30
N PRO A 428 -14.36 4.46 -14.13
CA PRO A 428 -13.96 3.12 -13.69
C PRO A 428 -12.48 3.09 -13.30
N GLY A 429 -12.12 2.40 -12.21
CA GLY A 429 -10.74 2.26 -11.76
C GLY A 429 -10.58 1.80 -10.32
N HIS A 430 -9.35 1.87 -9.82
CA HIS A 430 -9.00 1.68 -8.42
C HIS A 430 -8.75 3.04 -7.75
N TYR A 431 -9.24 3.19 -6.52
CA TYR A 431 -9.23 4.42 -5.75
C TYR A 431 -8.66 4.17 -4.36
N ASP A 432 -7.82 5.09 -3.89
CA ASP A 432 -7.27 5.03 -2.55
C ASP A 432 -8.29 5.53 -1.53
N LEU A 433 -8.94 4.59 -0.85
CA LEU A 433 -9.91 4.92 0.19
C LEU A 433 -9.25 5.71 1.31
N GLY A 434 -8.04 5.31 1.72
CA GLY A 434 -7.36 5.93 2.82
C GLY A 434 -6.90 7.35 2.51
N SER A 435 -6.49 7.63 1.27
CA SER A 435 -6.21 8.99 0.79
C SER A 435 -7.46 9.87 0.79
N ILE A 436 -8.62 9.32 0.41
CA ILE A 436 -9.90 10.04 0.50
C ILE A 436 -10.28 10.32 1.96
N ILE A 437 -10.01 9.38 2.87
CA ILE A 437 -10.17 9.61 4.32
C ILE A 437 -9.18 10.68 4.81
N LEU A 438 -7.94 10.68 4.33
CA LEU A 438 -6.94 11.71 4.63
C LEU A 438 -7.36 13.10 4.17
N ASP A 439 -8.03 13.25 3.02
CA ASP A 439 -8.58 14.55 2.59
C ASP A 439 -9.47 15.14 3.70
N ASN A 440 -10.36 14.33 4.23
CA ASN A 440 -11.30 14.74 5.28
C ASN A 440 -10.58 15.01 6.61
N LEU A 441 -9.60 14.17 6.98
CA LEU A 441 -8.81 14.35 8.20
C LEU A 441 -7.91 15.59 8.15
N LEU A 442 -7.45 15.98 6.97
CA LEU A 442 -6.55 17.11 6.74
C LEU A 442 -7.29 18.40 6.35
N GLY A 443 -8.60 18.32 6.10
CA GLY A 443 -9.44 19.46 5.73
C GLY A 443 -9.19 19.95 4.31
N ILE A 444 -8.92 19.04 3.38
CA ILE A 444 -8.76 19.38 1.96
C ILE A 444 -10.13 19.44 1.29
N GLU A 445 -10.50 20.64 0.87
CA GLU A 445 -11.79 20.89 0.21
C GLU A 445 -11.62 21.00 -1.30
N TYR A 446 -12.05 19.95 -2.01
CA TYR A 446 -12.08 19.95 -3.48
C TYR A 446 -13.28 20.75 -4.01
N PRO A 447 -13.23 21.22 -5.27
CA PRO A 447 -14.33 21.97 -5.88
C PRO A 447 -15.65 21.20 -5.96
N SER A 448 -15.56 19.87 -6.03
CA SER A 448 -16.72 18.97 -6.00
C SER A 448 -16.35 17.58 -5.44
N PRO A 449 -17.33 16.79 -4.97
CA PRO A 449 -17.11 15.43 -4.48
C PRO A 449 -16.36 14.52 -5.46
N GLU A 450 -16.67 14.62 -6.75
CA GLU A 450 -16.15 13.79 -7.84
C GLU A 450 -14.72 14.20 -8.21
N PHE A 451 -14.35 15.44 -7.92
CA PHE A 451 -13.01 15.95 -8.20
C PHE A 451 -11.94 15.22 -7.39
N ALA A 452 -12.22 14.90 -6.11
CA ALA A 452 -11.34 14.09 -5.27
C ALA A 452 -10.98 12.74 -5.93
N PHE A 453 -11.96 12.10 -6.59
CA PHE A 453 -11.73 10.84 -7.32
C PHE A 453 -10.79 11.03 -8.50
N LYS A 454 -10.78 12.20 -9.16
CA LYS A 454 -9.84 12.45 -10.25
C LYS A 454 -8.40 12.46 -9.72
N ILE A 455 -8.17 13.02 -8.54
CA ILE A 455 -6.85 13.11 -7.90
C ILE A 455 -6.40 11.76 -7.32
N HIS A 456 -7.28 11.05 -6.61
CA HIS A 456 -6.96 9.79 -5.90
C HIS A 456 -7.07 8.54 -6.74
N ARG A 457 -7.21 8.72 -8.05
CA ARG A 457 -7.23 7.60 -8.96
C ARG A 457 -5.84 7.00 -9.09
N ILE A 458 -5.80 5.69 -8.90
CA ILE A 458 -4.62 4.88 -9.09
C ILE A 458 -4.92 3.98 -10.30
N VAL A 459 -4.12 4.13 -11.36
CA VAL A 459 -4.09 3.20 -12.50
C VAL A 459 -2.70 2.61 -12.60
#